data_AF-A0A8J9Z3I0-F1
#
_entry.id   AF-A0A8J9Z3I0-F1
#
_cell.length_a   1.000
_cell.length_b   1.000
_cell.length_c   1.000
_cell.angle_alpha   90.00
_cell.angle_beta   90.00
_cell.angle_gamma   90.00
#
_symmetry.space_group_name_H-M   'P 1'
#
loop_
_entity.id
_entity.type
_entity.pdbx_description
1 polymer ?
#
loop_
_entity_poly.entity_id
_entity_poly.type
_entity_poly.pdbx_seq_one_letter_code
_entity_poly.pdbx_strand_id
1 'polypeptide(L)'
;MTVLSAIISVVVPVPILLAFRACGNLVAAPGVVLVDICDTPFRLGTRFAAEVSFSRTFIGDVVLTVVFIGSLIVASWRGVWLLFDIFLFPTDQERSAWSSVAIGYGTLILLALLETPASRLLQKTRRRFARIVLEDVFKIAVWVGVLSVWRGFWLVCDSYILPDNPVQSYWITHGVGIGGLFLLQAGRSVLVAGCVVDGEAVDGSGVRMGRYLEQICPKLVRPSTEQVSNQRNHSDGGQQTTLPPQYVVQYETNL
;
A
#
# COMPACT_ATOMS: atom_id res chain seq x y z
N MET A 1 12.69 26.15 5.39
CA MET A 1 11.85 25.19 6.17
C MET A 1 12.65 24.73 7.38
N THR A 2 12.06 24.64 8.56
CA THR A 2 12.81 24.26 9.79
C THR A 2 12.73 22.76 10.04
N VAL A 3 13.80 22.18 10.58
CA VAL A 3 13.84 20.79 11.09
C VAL A 3 12.66 20.52 12.03
N LEU A 4 12.34 21.50 12.88
CA LEU A 4 11.22 21.43 13.81
C LEU A 4 9.88 21.18 13.10
N SER A 5 9.60 21.89 12.00
CA SER A 5 8.36 21.69 11.23
C SER A 5 8.30 20.30 10.61
N ALA A 6 9.42 19.79 10.09
CA ALA A 6 9.50 18.44 9.55
C ALA A 6 9.24 17.37 10.63
N ILE A 7 9.88 17.51 11.80
CA ILE A 7 9.68 16.62 12.95
C ILE A 7 8.24 16.65 13.45
N ILE A 8 7.66 17.83 13.66
CA ILE A 8 6.26 17.97 14.11
C ILE A 8 5.31 17.28 13.12
N SER A 9 5.56 17.45 11.82
CA SER A 9 4.76 16.84 10.76
C SER A 9 4.80 15.31 10.76
N VAL A 10 5.77 14.68 11.45
CA VAL A 10 5.83 13.21 11.62
C VAL A 10 5.33 12.80 13.02
N VAL A 11 5.85 13.45 14.06
CA VAL A 11 5.64 13.06 15.47
C VAL A 11 4.22 13.36 15.95
N VAL A 12 3.48 14.29 15.34
CA VAL A 12 2.07 14.52 15.68
C VAL A 12 1.16 13.54 14.94
N PRO A 13 1.22 13.40 13.59
CA PRO A 13 0.24 12.58 12.89
C PRO A 13 0.43 11.08 13.09
N VAL A 14 1.68 10.58 13.16
CA VAL A 14 1.92 9.13 13.25
C VAL A 14 1.35 8.51 14.54
N PRO A 15 1.56 9.08 15.75
CA PRO A 15 0.92 8.56 16.96
C PRO A 15 -0.61 8.62 16.92
N ILE A 16 -1.19 9.64 16.28
CA ILE A 16 -2.64 9.72 16.10
C ILE A 16 -3.10 8.59 15.18
N LEU A 17 -2.42 8.37 14.05
CA LEU A 17 -2.74 7.26 13.13
C LEU A 17 -2.62 5.89 13.82
N LEU A 18 -1.59 5.68 14.64
CA LEU A 18 -1.41 4.47 15.46
C LEU A 18 -2.57 4.28 16.45
N ALA A 19 -2.97 5.35 17.15
CA ALA A 19 -4.10 5.30 18.09
C ALA A 19 -5.42 4.97 17.36
N PHE A 20 -5.57 5.43 16.12
CA PHE A 20 -6.71 5.10 15.27
C PHE A 20 -6.54 3.75 14.55
N ARG A 21 -5.41 3.04 14.64
CA ARG A 21 -5.15 1.82 13.85
C ARG A 21 -5.33 2.08 12.34
N ALA A 22 -4.79 3.20 11.87
CA ALA A 22 -4.91 3.67 10.49
C ALA A 22 -3.55 3.86 9.79
N CYS A 23 -2.45 3.37 10.38
CA CYS A 23 -1.11 3.42 9.82
C CYS A 23 -0.99 2.68 8.49
N GLY A 24 -1.78 1.62 8.26
CA GLY A 24 -1.76 0.92 6.99
C GLY A 24 -2.15 1.75 5.78
N ASN A 25 -2.88 2.84 6.00
CA ASN A 25 -3.27 3.79 4.94
C ASN A 25 -2.12 4.71 4.50
N LEU A 26 -0.96 4.67 5.18
CA LEU A 26 0.24 5.37 4.74
C LEU A 26 0.89 4.71 3.51
N VAL A 27 0.61 3.43 3.28
CA VAL A 27 1.22 2.64 2.20
C VAL A 27 0.50 2.92 0.90
N ALA A 28 1.24 3.44 -0.09
CA ALA A 28 0.77 3.65 -1.45
C ALA A 28 1.58 2.80 -2.44
N ALA A 29 1.34 2.98 -3.75
CA ALA A 29 2.20 2.39 -4.77
C ALA A 29 3.67 2.86 -4.58
N PRO A 30 4.68 2.02 -4.82
CA PRO A 30 4.58 0.62 -5.30
C PRO A 30 4.41 -0.42 -4.17
N GLY A 31 4.27 -0.02 -2.90
CA GLY A 31 4.07 -0.95 -1.78
C GLY A 31 2.74 -1.69 -1.86
N VAL A 32 1.69 -1.02 -2.33
CA VAL A 32 0.40 -1.61 -2.72
C VAL A 32 -0.03 -1.00 -4.06
N VAL A 33 -0.43 -1.86 -5.00
CA VAL A 33 -0.96 -1.45 -6.31
C VAL A 33 -2.36 -2.05 -6.44
N LEU A 34 -3.31 -1.19 -6.77
CA LEU A 34 -4.71 -1.51 -7.03
C LEU A 34 -4.96 -1.55 -8.53
N VAL A 35 -5.60 -2.63 -8.99
CA VAL A 35 -5.93 -2.82 -10.39
C VAL A 35 -7.33 -2.34 -10.74
N ASP A 36 -7.49 -1.72 -11.90
CA ASP A 36 -8.73 -1.08 -12.37
C ASP A 36 -9.88 -2.08 -12.53
N ILE A 37 -9.57 -3.31 -12.95
CA ILE A 37 -10.53 -4.39 -13.11
C ILE A 37 -10.68 -5.12 -11.77
N CYS A 38 -11.73 -4.77 -11.02
CA CYS A 38 -12.16 -5.50 -9.83
C CYS A 38 -13.68 -5.56 -9.77
N ASP A 39 -14.23 -6.35 -8.85
CA ASP A 39 -15.68 -6.56 -8.74
C ASP A 39 -16.43 -5.28 -8.31
N THR A 40 -15.79 -4.45 -7.49
CA THR A 40 -16.41 -3.27 -6.88
C THR A 40 -15.55 -2.01 -7.00
N PRO A 41 -15.30 -1.51 -8.22
CA PRO A 41 -14.36 -0.40 -8.43
C PRO A 41 -14.86 0.89 -7.77
N PHE A 42 -16.15 1.17 -7.78
CA PHE A 42 -16.68 2.42 -7.23
C PHE A 42 -17.03 2.34 -5.73
N ARG A 43 -16.69 1.23 -5.06
CA ARG A 43 -16.81 1.13 -3.60
C ARG A 43 -15.50 1.56 -2.97
N LEU A 44 -15.58 2.59 -2.15
CA LEU A 44 -14.50 3.09 -1.31
C LEU A 44 -14.93 2.82 0.13
N GLY A 45 -14.27 1.92 0.84
CA GLY A 45 -14.60 1.70 2.23
C GLY A 45 -14.17 2.89 3.08
N THR A 46 -15.05 3.28 3.97
CA THR A 46 -14.76 4.21 5.04
C THR A 46 -14.37 3.44 6.28
N ARG A 47 -13.77 4.12 7.26
CA ARG A 47 -13.29 3.50 8.49
C ARG A 47 -14.34 2.61 9.17
N PHE A 48 -15.59 3.05 9.25
CA PHE A 48 -16.66 2.30 9.89
C PHE A 48 -17.56 1.56 8.90
N ALA A 49 -17.24 1.58 7.61
CA ALA A 49 -18.05 1.00 6.54
C ALA A 49 -19.54 1.37 6.64
N ALA A 50 -19.83 2.63 7.02
CA ALA A 50 -21.20 3.09 7.18
C ALA A 50 -22.01 2.97 5.88
N GLU A 51 -23.27 2.54 5.99
CA GLU A 51 -24.15 2.43 4.83
C GLU A 51 -24.36 3.79 4.14
N VAL A 52 -24.25 3.77 2.81
CA VAL A 52 -24.36 4.96 1.97
C VAL A 52 -25.73 5.60 2.14
N SER A 53 -25.75 6.76 2.80
CA SER A 53 -26.98 7.47 3.15
C SER A 53 -26.65 8.93 3.50
N PHE A 54 -27.63 9.83 3.49
CA PHE A 54 -27.45 11.20 4.03
C PHE A 54 -27.54 11.26 5.57
N SER A 55 -27.23 10.16 6.23
CA SER A 55 -27.25 10.07 7.69
C SER A 55 -26.04 10.79 8.30
N ARG A 56 -26.19 11.24 9.55
CA ARG A 56 -25.08 11.86 10.31
C ARG A 56 -23.92 10.89 10.52
N THR A 57 -24.22 9.60 10.64
CA THR A 57 -23.22 8.53 10.81
C THR A 57 -22.39 8.35 9.55
N PHE A 58 -23.01 8.27 8.37
CA PHE A 58 -22.28 8.18 7.10
C PHE A 58 -21.43 9.42 6.86
N ILE A 59 -22.00 10.61 7.01
CA ILE A 59 -21.26 11.88 6.83
C ILE A 59 -20.08 11.95 7.81
N GLY A 60 -20.30 11.58 9.07
CA GLY A 60 -19.25 11.56 10.09
C GLY A 60 -18.12 10.58 9.76
N ASP A 61 -18.45 9.39 9.25
CA ASP A 61 -17.47 8.37 8.84
C ASP A 61 -16.64 8.83 7.62
N VAL A 62 -17.29 9.44 6.62
CA VAL A 62 -16.62 10.03 5.46
C VAL A 62 -15.68 11.17 5.88
N VAL A 63 -16.14 12.09 6.73
CA VAL A 63 -15.31 13.21 7.21
C VAL A 63 -14.11 12.70 8.01
N LEU A 64 -14.32 11.74 8.92
CA LEU A 64 -13.24 11.15 9.69
C LEU A 64 -12.22 10.46 8.77
N THR A 65 -12.69 9.71 7.79
CA THR A 65 -11.83 8.93 6.90
C THR A 65 -11.08 9.82 5.90
N VAL A 66 -11.81 10.58 5.10
CA VAL A 66 -11.23 11.31 3.96
C VAL A 66 -10.53 12.58 4.43
N VAL A 67 -11.18 13.36 5.30
CA VAL A 67 -10.65 14.66 5.72
C VAL A 67 -9.64 14.47 6.84
N PHE A 68 -10.02 13.82 7.94
CA PHE A 68 -9.16 13.77 9.12
C PHE A 68 -8.00 12.79 8.95
N ILE A 69 -8.26 11.49 8.70
CA ILE A 69 -7.20 10.50 8.49
C ILE A 69 -6.38 10.83 7.24
N GLY A 70 -7.03 11.20 6.13
CA GLY A 70 -6.34 11.65 4.92
C GLY A 70 -5.37 12.81 5.14
N SER A 71 -5.76 13.83 5.90
CA SER A 71 -4.87 14.97 6.20
C SER A 71 -3.67 14.57 7.07
N LEU A 72 -3.85 13.65 8.03
CA LEU A 72 -2.75 13.14 8.85
C LEU A 72 -1.73 12.37 8.00
N ILE A 73 -2.20 11.57 7.04
CA ILE A 73 -1.35 10.86 6.08
C ILE A 73 -0.52 11.86 5.28
N VAL A 74 -1.17 12.86 4.65
CA VAL A 74 -0.46 13.88 3.84
C VAL A 74 0.55 14.67 4.67
N ALA A 75 0.20 15.05 5.90
CA ALA A 75 1.10 15.75 6.81
C ALA A 75 2.35 14.91 7.15
N SER A 76 2.16 13.62 7.49
CA SER A 76 3.28 12.71 7.78
C SER A 76 4.16 12.45 6.56
N TRP A 77 3.57 12.29 5.37
CA TRP A 77 4.26 12.18 4.10
C TRP A 77 5.19 13.37 3.86
N ARG A 78 4.65 14.59 3.97
CA ARG A 78 5.43 15.83 3.88
C ARG A 78 6.55 15.86 4.91
N GLY A 79 6.27 15.46 6.14
CA GLY A 79 7.25 15.47 7.24
C GLY A 79 8.50 14.64 6.92
N VAL A 80 8.32 13.39 6.52
CA VAL A 80 9.43 12.50 6.17
C VAL A 80 10.16 12.97 4.92
N TRP A 81 9.42 13.45 3.91
CA TRP A 81 10.02 14.03 2.70
C TRP A 81 10.96 15.18 3.03
N LEU A 82 10.52 16.11 3.89
CA LEU A 82 11.34 17.24 4.33
C LEU A 82 12.56 16.82 5.16
N LEU A 83 12.44 15.77 5.99
CA LEU A 83 13.59 15.22 6.69
C LEU A 83 14.65 14.73 5.69
N PHE A 84 14.23 14.08 4.60
CA PHE A 84 15.16 13.63 3.58
C PHE A 84 15.80 14.80 2.83
N ASP A 85 15.05 15.85 2.52
CA ASP A 85 15.62 17.06 1.90
C ASP A 85 16.69 17.73 2.77
N ILE A 86 16.54 17.66 4.10
CA ILE A 86 17.49 18.26 5.04
C ILE A 86 18.73 17.38 5.23
N PHE A 87 18.56 16.05 5.31
CA PHE A 87 19.63 15.14 5.76
C PHE A 87 20.27 14.32 4.64
N LEU A 88 19.58 14.04 3.54
CA LEU A 88 20.07 13.14 2.50
C LEU A 88 20.71 13.94 1.36
N PHE A 89 22.04 14.10 1.41
CA PHE A 89 22.83 14.83 0.42
C PHE A 89 22.24 16.21 0.07
N PRO A 90 22.12 17.13 1.04
CA PRO A 90 21.40 18.40 0.87
C PRO A 90 22.02 19.34 -0.18
N THR A 91 23.29 19.15 -0.53
CA THR A 91 24.02 19.98 -1.51
C THR A 91 24.12 19.35 -2.89
N ASP A 92 23.72 18.08 -3.04
CA ASP A 92 23.89 17.31 -4.28
C ASP A 92 22.58 16.59 -4.60
N GLN A 93 21.78 17.27 -5.42
CA GLN A 93 20.42 16.83 -5.75
C GLN A 93 20.41 15.51 -6.53
N GLU A 94 21.36 15.29 -7.45
CA GLU A 94 21.46 14.04 -8.20
C GLU A 94 21.79 12.87 -7.29
N ARG A 95 22.78 13.01 -6.41
CA ARG A 95 23.11 11.97 -5.42
C ARG A 95 21.96 11.74 -4.46
N SER A 96 21.27 12.80 -4.04
CA SER A 96 20.08 12.70 -3.19
C SER A 96 18.96 11.91 -3.87
N ALA A 97 18.72 12.17 -5.16
CA ALA A 97 17.70 11.51 -5.97
C ALA A 97 17.97 10.01 -6.09
N TRP A 98 19.15 9.64 -6.57
CA TRP A 98 19.52 8.23 -6.76
C TRP A 98 19.65 7.47 -5.44
N SER A 99 20.13 8.13 -4.38
CA SER A 99 20.15 7.52 -3.04
C SER A 99 18.75 7.27 -2.51
N SER A 100 17.79 8.17 -2.76
CA SER A 100 16.38 7.95 -2.41
C SER A 100 15.76 6.79 -3.18
N VAL A 101 16.03 6.67 -4.49
CA VAL A 101 15.59 5.51 -5.29
C VAL A 101 16.18 4.21 -4.72
N ALA A 102 17.48 4.20 -4.43
CA ALA A 102 18.18 3.03 -3.91
C ALA A 102 17.68 2.61 -2.52
N ILE A 103 17.50 3.57 -1.59
CA ILE A 103 16.90 3.32 -0.28
C ILE A 103 15.48 2.78 -0.45
N GLY A 104 14.67 3.43 -1.28
CA GLY A 104 13.28 3.06 -1.48
C GLY A 104 13.10 1.63 -1.98
N TYR A 105 13.66 1.30 -3.15
CA TYR A 105 13.56 -0.05 -3.69
C TYR A 105 14.32 -1.08 -2.86
N GLY A 106 15.46 -0.72 -2.29
CA GLY A 106 16.20 -1.61 -1.38
C GLY A 106 15.37 -2.01 -0.17
N THR A 107 14.71 -1.04 0.48
CA THR A 107 13.78 -1.30 1.60
C THR A 107 12.60 -2.14 1.15
N LEU A 108 11.95 -1.83 0.03
CA LEU A 108 10.78 -2.57 -0.43
C LEU A 108 11.10 -4.01 -0.84
N ILE A 109 12.23 -4.24 -1.52
CA ILE A 109 12.70 -5.60 -1.88
C ILE A 109 13.00 -6.39 -0.60
N LEU A 110 13.71 -5.78 0.35
CA LEU A 110 14.00 -6.42 1.63
C LEU A 110 12.71 -6.80 2.37
N LEU A 111 11.74 -5.89 2.44
CA LEU A 111 10.46 -6.16 3.10
C LEU A 111 9.62 -7.19 2.36
N ALA A 112 9.66 -7.22 1.03
CA ALA A 112 9.01 -8.27 0.24
C ALA A 112 9.60 -9.66 0.56
N LEU A 113 10.92 -9.77 0.75
CA LEU A 113 11.57 -11.00 1.20
C LEU A 113 11.18 -11.36 2.65
N LEU A 114 11.00 -10.35 3.51
CA LEU A 114 10.61 -10.51 4.90
C LEU A 114 9.09 -10.68 5.12
N GLU A 115 8.26 -10.48 4.10
CA GLU A 115 6.80 -10.58 4.18
C GLU A 115 6.36 -11.94 4.74
N THR A 116 6.91 -13.03 4.19
CA THR A 116 6.54 -14.40 4.59
C THR A 116 6.91 -14.69 6.06
N PRO A 117 8.16 -14.47 6.53
CA PRO A 117 8.47 -14.67 7.93
C PRO A 117 7.71 -13.71 8.85
N ALA A 118 7.47 -12.44 8.46
CA ALA A 118 6.67 -11.49 9.23
C ALA A 118 5.22 -11.95 9.37
N SER A 119 4.60 -12.44 8.29
CA SER A 119 3.25 -13.00 8.29
C SER A 119 3.13 -14.21 9.22
N ARG A 120 4.10 -15.13 9.18
CA ARG A 120 4.17 -16.28 10.10
C ARG A 120 4.35 -15.85 11.56
N LEU A 121 5.13 -14.80 11.81
CA LEU A 121 5.30 -14.26 13.16
C LEU A 121 4.00 -13.64 13.69
N LEU A 122 3.26 -12.92 12.83
CA LEU A 122 1.93 -12.39 13.16
C LEU A 122 0.95 -13.49 13.53
N GLN A 123 0.89 -14.57 12.74
CA GLN A 123 0.02 -15.73 13.01
C GLN A 123 0.33 -16.39 14.37
N LYS A 124 1.61 -16.47 14.74
CA LYS A 124 2.04 -17.06 16.03
C LYS A 124 1.79 -16.13 17.23
N THR A 125 1.66 -14.83 16.99
CA THR A 125 1.52 -13.83 18.05
C THR A 125 0.08 -13.83 18.57
N ARG A 126 -0.13 -14.29 19.81
CA ARG A 126 -1.48 -14.37 20.40
C ARG A 126 -2.03 -13.04 20.90
N ARG A 127 -1.17 -12.16 21.43
CA ARG A 127 -1.60 -10.88 22.03
C ARG A 127 -2.00 -9.90 20.92
N ARG A 128 -3.28 -9.48 20.89
CA ARG A 128 -3.81 -8.54 19.90
C ARG A 128 -2.97 -7.27 19.74
N PHE A 129 -2.61 -6.64 20.86
CA PHE A 129 -1.79 -5.43 20.84
C PHE A 129 -0.41 -5.66 20.18
N ALA A 130 0.27 -6.76 20.53
CA ALA A 130 1.57 -7.10 19.95
C ALA A 130 1.47 -7.38 18.44
N ARG A 131 0.36 -7.95 17.97
CA ARG A 131 0.10 -8.14 16.53
C ARG A 131 -0.04 -6.80 15.82
N ILE A 132 -0.86 -5.90 16.35
CA ILE A 132 -1.06 -4.56 15.77
C ILE A 132 0.28 -3.84 15.68
N VAL A 133 1.07 -3.83 16.76
CA VAL A 133 2.40 -3.21 16.75
C VAL A 133 3.32 -3.82 15.70
N LEU A 134 3.35 -5.15 15.57
CA LEU A 134 4.20 -5.81 14.58
C LEU A 134 3.76 -5.49 13.14
N GLU A 135 2.45 -5.45 12.90
CA GLU A 135 1.86 -5.04 11.62
C GLU A 135 2.19 -3.58 11.28
N ASP A 136 1.99 -2.67 12.24
CA ASP A 136 2.26 -1.24 12.07
C ASP A 136 3.74 -0.97 11.82
N VAL A 137 4.65 -1.64 12.53
CA VAL A 137 6.10 -1.52 12.31
C VAL A 137 6.48 -1.91 10.88
N PHE A 138 5.91 -3.01 10.37
CA PHE A 138 6.15 -3.45 9.01
C PHE A 138 5.59 -2.43 8.00
N LYS A 139 4.36 -1.94 8.19
CA LYS A 139 3.74 -0.96 7.28
C LYS A 139 4.44 0.40 7.30
N ILE A 140 4.93 0.85 8.47
CA ILE A 140 5.75 2.06 8.57
C ILE A 140 7.06 1.90 7.79
N ALA A 141 7.70 0.73 7.86
CA ALA A 141 8.90 0.45 7.07
C ALA A 141 8.61 0.46 5.56
N VAL A 142 7.49 -0.15 5.13
CA VAL A 142 7.03 -0.09 3.73
C VAL A 142 6.77 1.35 3.32
N TRP A 143 6.08 2.12 4.15
CA TRP A 143 5.76 3.52 3.90
C TRP A 143 7.01 4.39 3.69
N VAL A 144 8.04 4.25 4.53
CA VAL A 144 9.32 4.95 4.34
C VAL A 144 9.98 4.55 3.03
N GLY A 145 9.93 3.26 2.65
CA GLY A 145 10.41 2.78 1.36
C GLY A 145 9.67 3.43 0.19
N VAL A 146 8.33 3.45 0.23
CA VAL A 146 7.46 4.10 -0.78
C VAL A 146 7.79 5.58 -0.91
N LEU A 147 7.89 6.31 0.20
CA LEU A 147 8.25 7.72 0.20
C LEU A 147 9.61 7.99 -0.43
N SER A 148 10.59 7.14 -0.13
CA SER A 148 11.93 7.24 -0.69
C SER A 148 11.90 7.01 -2.21
N VAL A 149 11.11 6.04 -2.69
CA VAL A 149 10.90 5.81 -4.13
C VAL A 149 10.31 7.06 -4.78
N TRP A 150 9.18 7.57 -4.27
CA TRP A 150 8.54 8.75 -4.86
C TRP A 150 9.48 9.94 -4.87
N ARG A 151 10.08 10.28 -3.72
CA ARG A 151 11.05 11.37 -3.64
C ARG A 151 12.17 11.23 -4.67
N GLY A 152 12.75 10.04 -4.76
CA GLY A 152 13.79 9.75 -5.75
C GLY A 152 13.31 9.98 -7.18
N PHE A 153 12.15 9.44 -7.56
CA PHE A 153 11.59 9.59 -8.90
C PHE A 153 11.29 11.05 -9.26
N TRP A 154 10.68 11.81 -8.35
CA TRP A 154 10.41 13.23 -8.58
C TRP A 154 11.70 14.00 -8.85
N LEU A 155 12.73 13.81 -8.01
CA LEU A 155 14.01 14.48 -8.20
C LEU A 155 14.77 14.03 -9.46
N VAL A 156 14.67 12.76 -9.84
CA VAL A 156 15.23 12.26 -11.13
C VAL A 156 14.52 12.93 -12.29
N CYS A 157 13.18 13.03 -12.26
CA CYS A 157 12.44 13.70 -13.32
C CYS A 157 12.83 15.18 -13.44
N ASP A 158 12.91 15.88 -12.31
CA ASP A 158 13.32 17.29 -12.26
C ASP A 158 14.75 17.50 -12.79
N SER A 159 15.66 16.54 -12.57
CA SER A 159 17.06 16.66 -12.99
C SER A 159 17.29 16.32 -14.47
N TYR A 160 16.53 15.37 -15.03
CA TYR A 160 16.83 14.80 -16.35
C TYR A 160 15.77 15.05 -17.43
N ILE A 161 14.51 15.34 -17.08
CA ILE A 161 13.44 15.50 -18.06
C ILE A 161 13.20 16.99 -18.29
N LEU A 162 13.71 17.51 -19.42
CA LEU A 162 13.56 18.92 -19.83
C LEU A 162 13.80 19.91 -18.66
N PRO A 163 14.97 19.88 -18.00
CA PRO A 163 15.23 20.71 -16.82
C PRO A 163 15.09 22.22 -17.12
N ASP A 164 15.42 22.65 -18.34
CA ASP A 164 15.29 24.05 -18.77
C ASP A 164 13.85 24.43 -19.17
N ASN A 165 12.93 23.47 -19.27
CA ASN A 165 11.53 23.70 -19.64
C ASN A 165 10.56 22.91 -18.73
N PRO A 166 10.39 23.35 -17.47
CA PRO A 166 9.66 22.59 -16.46
C PRO A 166 8.18 22.40 -16.81
N VAL A 167 7.55 23.38 -17.47
CA VAL A 167 6.13 23.27 -17.86
C VAL A 167 5.93 22.10 -18.85
N GLN A 168 6.79 21.97 -19.85
CA GLN A 168 6.72 20.86 -20.79
C GLN A 168 7.08 19.53 -20.11
N SER A 169 8.06 19.53 -19.20
CA SER A 169 8.42 18.37 -18.40
C SER A 169 7.22 17.80 -17.64
N TYR A 170 6.46 18.66 -16.96
CA TYR A 170 5.28 18.26 -16.18
C TYR A 170 4.18 17.66 -17.06
N TRP A 171 3.89 18.26 -18.21
CA TRP A 171 2.89 17.71 -19.13
C TRP A 171 3.28 16.34 -19.70
N ILE A 172 4.56 16.19 -20.08
CA ILE A 172 5.06 14.92 -20.63
C ILE A 172 5.06 13.83 -19.56
N THR A 173 5.62 14.11 -18.38
CA THR A 173 5.67 13.13 -17.28
C THR A 173 4.27 12.74 -16.81
N HIS A 174 3.34 13.69 -16.74
CA HIS A 174 1.94 13.42 -16.43
C HIS A 174 1.26 12.53 -17.50
N GLY A 175 1.40 12.87 -18.78
CA GLY A 175 0.83 12.12 -19.88
C GLY A 175 1.38 10.68 -19.96
N VAL A 176 2.70 10.53 -19.83
CA VAL A 176 3.36 9.21 -19.79
C VAL A 176 2.93 8.43 -18.55
N GLY A 177 2.85 9.07 -17.39
CA GLY A 177 2.43 8.43 -16.14
C GLY A 177 1.00 7.91 -16.20
N ILE A 178 0.04 8.76 -16.57
CA ILE A 178 -1.38 8.34 -16.72
C ILE A 178 -1.52 7.29 -17.82
N GLY A 179 -0.87 7.48 -18.97
CA GLY A 179 -0.90 6.50 -20.05
C GLY A 179 -0.37 5.13 -19.61
N GLY A 180 0.75 5.12 -18.90
CA GLY A 180 1.32 3.90 -18.31
C GLY A 180 0.39 3.23 -17.31
N LEU A 181 -0.25 4.00 -16.42
CA LEU A 181 -1.22 3.48 -15.47
C LEU A 181 -2.43 2.84 -16.16
N PHE A 182 -2.97 3.46 -17.22
CA PHE A 182 -4.08 2.87 -17.97
C PHE A 182 -3.68 1.60 -18.73
N LEU A 183 -2.49 1.57 -19.33
CA LEU A 183 -1.96 0.37 -19.99
C LEU A 183 -1.75 -0.79 -19.00
N LEU A 184 -1.31 -0.46 -17.79
CA LEU A 184 -1.12 -1.40 -16.69
C LEU A 184 -2.41 -1.66 -15.89
N GLN A 185 -3.53 -1.04 -16.26
CA GLN A 185 -4.78 -1.13 -15.49
C GLN A 185 -4.56 -0.86 -14.00
N ALA A 186 -3.76 0.14 -13.65
CA ALA A 186 -3.38 0.49 -12.28
C ALA A 186 -3.84 1.90 -11.89
N GLY A 187 -4.74 2.52 -12.65
CA GLY A 187 -5.23 3.89 -12.44
C GLY A 187 -5.83 4.13 -11.04
N ARG A 188 -6.48 3.11 -10.45
CA ARG A 188 -6.99 3.15 -9.07
C ARG A 188 -5.93 3.42 -8.02
N SER A 189 -4.67 3.10 -8.30
CA SER A 189 -3.55 3.33 -7.37
C SER A 189 -3.22 4.81 -7.19
N VAL A 190 -3.75 5.70 -8.04
CA VAL A 190 -3.60 7.16 -7.91
C VAL A 190 -4.41 7.69 -6.73
N LEU A 191 -5.56 7.08 -6.46
CA LEU A 191 -6.46 7.51 -5.41
C LEU A 191 -6.22 6.68 -4.15
N VAL A 192 -6.39 7.33 -3.00
CA VAL A 192 -6.57 6.60 -1.75
C VAL A 192 -7.91 5.88 -1.85
N ALA A 193 -7.86 4.55 -2.00
CA ALA A 193 -9.04 3.73 -2.10
C ALA A 193 -9.22 2.96 -0.80
N GLY A 194 -10.25 3.31 -0.03
CA GLY A 194 -10.57 2.62 1.21
C GLY A 194 -9.90 3.19 2.46
N CYS A 195 -10.20 2.57 3.59
CA CYS A 195 -9.55 2.83 4.87
C CYS A 195 -9.29 1.51 5.60
N VAL A 196 -8.06 1.04 5.51
CA VAL A 196 -7.60 -0.18 6.20
C VAL A 196 -7.52 0.07 7.70
N VAL A 197 -8.01 -0.89 8.49
CA VAL A 197 -7.90 -0.90 9.95
C VAL A 197 -6.85 -1.92 10.39
N ASP A 198 -5.77 -1.44 11.00
CA ASP A 198 -4.60 -2.27 11.33
C ASP A 198 -4.92 -3.35 12.37
N GLY A 199 -4.54 -4.60 12.11
CA GLY A 199 -4.77 -5.74 13.00
C GLY A 199 -6.17 -6.35 12.94
N GLU A 200 -6.97 -6.05 11.92
CA GLU A 200 -8.17 -6.83 11.58
C GLU A 200 -7.83 -8.17 10.92
N ALA A 201 -6.74 -8.24 10.15
CA ALA A 201 -6.29 -9.47 9.51
C ALA A 201 -5.81 -10.51 10.53
N VAL A 202 -6.61 -11.57 10.73
CA VAL A 202 -6.29 -12.64 11.69
C VAL A 202 -5.29 -13.65 11.12
N ASP A 203 -5.25 -13.80 9.81
CA ASP A 203 -4.45 -14.78 9.05
C ASP A 203 -3.00 -14.33 8.77
N GLY A 204 -2.58 -13.16 9.28
CA GLY A 204 -1.25 -12.60 9.03
C GLY A 204 -1.10 -11.95 7.66
N SER A 205 -2.19 -11.75 6.91
CA SER A 205 -2.18 -10.99 5.65
C SER A 205 -1.97 -9.48 5.83
N GLY A 206 -2.04 -8.97 7.07
CA GLY A 206 -1.85 -7.55 7.38
C GLY A 206 -0.49 -6.97 6.97
N VAL A 207 0.51 -7.80 6.66
CA VAL A 207 1.83 -7.37 6.15
C VAL A 207 2.07 -7.73 4.69
N ARG A 208 1.07 -8.26 4.00
CA ARG A 208 1.19 -8.66 2.60
C ARG A 208 1.33 -7.41 1.72
N MET A 209 2.37 -7.37 0.90
CA MET A 209 2.57 -6.30 -0.07
C MET A 209 1.73 -6.54 -1.34
N GLY A 210 1.53 -5.51 -2.15
CA GLY A 210 0.73 -5.59 -3.37
C GLY A 210 1.27 -6.62 -4.36
N ARG A 211 0.44 -7.61 -4.71
CA ARG A 211 0.78 -8.65 -5.71
C ARG A 211 0.08 -8.38 -7.03
N TYR A 212 0.57 -7.38 -7.75
CA TYR A 212 -0.02 -6.91 -9.01
C TYR A 212 -0.27 -8.05 -10.03
N LEU A 213 0.71 -8.94 -10.25
CA LEU A 213 0.56 -10.05 -11.20
C LEU A 213 -0.51 -11.08 -10.76
N GLU A 214 -0.71 -11.28 -9.46
CA GLU A 214 -1.78 -12.14 -8.96
C GLU A 214 -3.16 -11.54 -9.23
N GLN A 215 -3.27 -10.21 -9.19
CA GLN A 215 -4.51 -9.49 -9.43
C GLN A 215 -4.91 -9.50 -10.92
N ILE A 216 -3.97 -9.25 -11.84
CA ILE A 216 -4.25 -9.21 -13.29
C ILE A 216 -4.23 -10.60 -13.93
N CYS A 217 -3.29 -11.45 -13.53
CA CYS A 217 -3.03 -12.76 -14.14
C CYS A 217 -2.98 -13.87 -13.09
N PRO A 218 -4.09 -14.15 -12.37
CA PRO A 218 -4.11 -15.15 -11.31
C PRO A 218 -3.68 -16.55 -11.78
N LYS A 219 -3.97 -16.89 -13.05
CA LYS A 219 -3.59 -18.16 -13.69
C LYS A 219 -2.08 -18.34 -13.89
N LEU A 220 -1.32 -17.23 -13.95
CA LEU A 220 0.13 -17.25 -14.20
C LEU A 220 0.93 -17.45 -12.90
N VAL A 221 0.39 -16.97 -11.78
CA VAL A 221 1.07 -16.98 -10.48
C VAL A 221 0.65 -18.17 -9.61
N ARG A 222 -0.59 -18.65 -9.73
CA ARG A 222 -1.00 -19.89 -9.05
C ARG A 222 -0.32 -21.06 -9.77
N PRO A 223 0.53 -21.86 -9.09
CA PRO A 223 0.94 -23.14 -9.64
C PRO A 223 -0.32 -23.96 -9.89
N SER A 224 -0.30 -24.82 -10.90
CA SER A 224 -1.34 -25.78 -11.25
C SER A 224 -1.53 -26.88 -10.18
N THR A 225 -1.64 -26.49 -8.90
CA THR A 225 -1.83 -27.40 -7.77
C THR A 225 -3.20 -28.10 -7.83
N GLU A 226 -4.15 -27.60 -8.63
CA GLU A 226 -5.35 -28.35 -8.99
C GLU A 226 -5.02 -29.69 -9.69
N GLN A 227 -3.93 -29.79 -10.45
CA GLN A 227 -3.53 -31.06 -11.09
C GLN A 227 -2.95 -32.07 -10.08
N VAL A 228 -2.31 -31.61 -9.00
CA VAL A 228 -1.77 -32.50 -7.94
C VAL A 228 -2.89 -33.04 -7.04
N SER A 229 -3.95 -32.25 -6.80
CA SER A 229 -5.13 -32.74 -6.08
C SER A 229 -5.97 -33.74 -6.90
N ASN A 230 -6.04 -33.57 -8.23
CA ASN A 230 -6.75 -34.51 -9.11
C ASN A 230 -6.01 -35.84 -9.33
N GLN A 231 -4.68 -35.89 -9.17
CA GLN A 231 -3.95 -37.16 -9.21
C GLN A 231 -4.10 -37.99 -7.92
N ARG A 232 -4.33 -37.37 -6.75
CA ARG A 232 -4.64 -38.11 -5.51
C ARG A 232 -6.06 -38.64 -5.44
N ASN A 233 -7.01 -37.94 -6.08
CA ASN A 233 -8.41 -38.38 -6.11
C ASN A 233 -8.69 -39.53 -7.11
N HIS A 234 -7.74 -39.85 -8.00
CA HIS A 234 -7.89 -40.98 -8.92
C HIS A 234 -7.44 -42.33 -8.32
N SER A 235 -6.82 -42.33 -7.13
CA SER A 235 -6.39 -43.55 -6.42
C SER A 235 -7.39 -44.08 -5.38
N ASP A 236 -8.44 -43.34 -5.03
CA ASP A 236 -9.48 -43.80 -4.11
C ASP A 236 -10.85 -43.74 -4.80
N GLY A 237 -11.32 -44.92 -5.25
CA GLY A 237 -12.67 -45.09 -5.78
C GLY A 237 -13.70 -45.21 -4.67
N GLY A 238 -14.68 -44.30 -4.64
CA GLY A 238 -15.86 -44.39 -3.77
C GLY A 238 -16.83 -43.22 -3.96
N GLN A 239 -18.09 -43.52 -4.27
CA GLN A 239 -19.17 -42.63 -4.72
C GLN A 239 -19.68 -41.57 -3.71
N GLN A 240 -19.93 -40.35 -4.24
CA GLN A 240 -21.03 -39.38 -3.99
C GLN A 240 -21.16 -38.75 -2.57
N THR A 241 -21.41 -37.46 -2.35
CA THR A 241 -22.09 -36.42 -3.16
C THR A 241 -21.83 -35.02 -2.55
N THR A 242 -21.89 -34.00 -3.42
CA THR A 242 -22.26 -32.59 -3.19
C THR A 242 -21.35 -31.63 -2.41
N LEU A 243 -20.73 -30.77 -3.23
CA LEU A 243 -20.25 -29.40 -3.07
C LEU A 243 -18.72 -29.27 -2.91
N PRO A 244 -18.03 -28.69 -3.92
CA PRO A 244 -16.62 -28.34 -3.75
C PRO A 244 -16.51 -27.29 -2.64
N PRO A 245 -15.52 -27.37 -1.73
CA PRO A 245 -15.21 -26.24 -0.90
C PRO A 245 -14.74 -25.13 -1.84
N GLN A 246 -15.59 -24.12 -2.04
CA GLN A 246 -15.18 -22.85 -2.64
C GLN A 246 -14.13 -22.22 -1.73
N TYR A 247 -12.88 -22.64 -1.85
CA TYR A 247 -11.74 -21.79 -1.54
C TYR A 247 -11.53 -20.85 -2.73
N VAL A 248 -12.56 -20.05 -3.01
CA VAL A 248 -12.31 -18.71 -3.52
C VAL A 248 -11.60 -18.04 -2.36
N VAL A 249 -10.27 -17.90 -2.46
CA VAL A 249 -9.59 -16.84 -1.73
C VAL A 249 -10.27 -15.58 -2.24
N GLN A 250 -11.34 -15.18 -1.55
CA GLN A 250 -11.93 -13.89 -1.71
C GLN A 250 -10.77 -12.95 -1.45
N TYR A 251 -10.30 -12.30 -2.51
CA TYR A 251 -9.67 -11.01 -2.36
C TYR A 251 -10.79 -10.02 -1.96
N GLU A 252 -11.48 -10.32 -0.85
CA GLU A 252 -11.99 -9.31 0.07
C GLU A 252 -10.72 -8.63 0.58
N THR A 253 -10.20 -7.77 -0.30
CA THR A 253 -9.68 -6.51 0.15
C THR A 253 -10.76 -5.96 1.07
N ASN A 254 -10.57 -6.17 2.38
CA ASN A 254 -11.20 -5.36 3.40
C ASN A 254 -10.62 -3.94 3.21
N LEU A 255 -11.12 -3.30 2.15
CA LEU A 255 -10.89 -1.94 1.71
C LEU A 255 -12.22 -1.22 1.66
#